data_AF-A0A498H1V4-F1
#
_entry.id   AF-A0A498H1V4-F1
#
_cell.length_a   1.000
_cell.length_b   1.000
_cell.length_c   1.000
_cell.angle_alpha   90.00
_cell.angle_beta   90.00
_cell.angle_gamma   90.00
#
_symmetry.space_group_name_H-M   'P 1'
#
loop_
_entity.id
_entity.type
_entity.pdbx_description
1 polymer ?
#
loop_
_entity_poly.entity_id
_entity_poly.type
_entity_poly.pdbx_seq_one_letter_code
_entity_poly.pdbx_strand_id
1 'polypeptide(L)'
;MAGGTGARFGAVLVLLCSLLVLAGVLGLSGSLGALLHPAAVAPEIVPVAGYTLENETVYTFPFGQGNETIRVRVDPAVYGGAKEADKAIYLYENFTREEWLPLYYRAFIDDADQEPFYTALLAEFRAIRDREGLDADRYLELLVVFVQSIPYETDSLAVEPKFPVETFVDGRGDCDDKSLLLAALLAREGYGTALFSFEAEEHMAVGVNSTGCLWNGMPYAYIEATNVSYVGILPNELADGTVLASAPIVVPVGNGTGAYENCTEIEAIRNARDLAYARILALAPLIDARQAEYQALYVRLAELRAELDRLSTLADHQGYNALVPGYNALLDEYKRSVDEYNRLIEESEASIGLYNRIVLHAYDRPGTYRLVAEHLPEALTPR
;
A
#
# COMPACT_ATOMS: atom_id res chain seq x y z
N MET A 1 86.66 -51.11 39.87
CA MET A 1 87.42 -50.07 39.14
C MET A 1 86.53 -49.53 38.04
N ALA A 2 86.44 -48.19 37.95
CA ALA A 2 85.98 -47.34 36.83
C ALA A 2 84.65 -47.71 36.12
N GLY A 3 83.60 -46.89 36.06
CA GLY A 3 83.51 -45.43 36.09
C GLY A 3 83.41 -44.86 34.68
N GLY A 4 82.30 -44.18 34.36
CA GLY A 4 82.17 -43.27 33.21
C GLY A 4 80.88 -43.49 32.37
N THR A 5 79.72 -42.91 32.73
CA THR A 5 79.21 -41.57 32.32
C THR A 5 78.99 -41.38 30.82
N GLY A 6 77.72 -41.36 30.40
CA GLY A 6 77.34 -40.93 29.05
C GLY A 6 75.84 -41.08 28.75
N ALA A 7 74.96 -40.49 29.54
CA ALA A 7 73.52 -40.54 29.26
C ALA A 7 72.76 -39.33 29.81
N ARG A 8 73.03 -38.12 29.31
CA ARG A 8 72.15 -36.94 29.52
C ARG A 8 72.33 -35.90 28.43
N PHE A 9 71.82 -36.11 27.21
CA PHE A 9 71.55 -34.99 26.28
C PHE A 9 70.49 -35.27 25.19
N GLY A 10 69.77 -36.41 25.23
CA GLY A 10 68.76 -36.74 24.21
C GLY A 10 67.29 -36.52 24.60
N ALA A 11 66.95 -36.53 25.89
CA ALA A 11 65.55 -36.60 26.33
C ALA A 11 64.91 -35.24 26.68
N VAL A 12 65.70 -34.16 26.81
CA VAL A 12 65.17 -32.83 27.16
C VAL A 12 64.72 -32.05 25.92
N LEU A 13 65.30 -32.35 24.74
CA LEU A 13 64.98 -31.62 23.50
C LEU A 13 63.64 -32.08 22.87
N VAL A 14 63.26 -33.35 23.03
CA VAL A 14 62.03 -33.90 22.41
C VAL A 14 60.76 -33.51 23.18
N LEU A 15 60.85 -33.37 24.51
CA LEU A 15 59.71 -32.92 25.33
C LEU A 15 59.42 -31.42 25.19
N LEU A 16 60.43 -30.58 24.94
CA LEU A 16 60.25 -29.14 24.68
C LEU A 16 59.63 -28.87 23.30
N CYS A 17 59.94 -29.66 22.27
CA CYS A 17 59.27 -29.54 20.96
C CYS A 17 57.81 -30.03 20.97
N SER A 18 57.47 -30.99 21.83
CA SER A 18 56.12 -31.54 21.93
C SER A 18 55.15 -30.59 22.68
N LEU A 19 55.65 -29.88 23.69
CA LEU A 19 54.89 -28.86 24.43
C LEU A 19 54.72 -27.55 23.65
N LEU A 20 55.67 -27.18 22.79
CA LEU A 20 55.53 -26.01 21.90
C LEU A 20 54.57 -26.25 20.72
N VAL A 21 54.48 -27.49 20.22
CA VAL A 21 53.51 -27.83 19.17
C VAL A 21 52.08 -27.98 19.74
N LEU A 22 51.92 -28.45 20.99
CA LEU A 22 50.60 -28.52 21.63
C LEU A 22 50.10 -27.15 22.14
N ALA A 23 51.00 -26.26 22.57
CA ALA A 23 50.66 -24.86 22.88
C ALA A 23 50.39 -24.02 21.62
N GLY A 24 51.01 -24.36 20.48
CA GLY A 24 50.74 -23.73 19.19
C GLY A 24 49.40 -24.16 18.56
N VAL A 25 48.91 -25.36 18.85
CA VAL A 25 47.63 -25.86 18.31
C VAL A 25 46.43 -25.52 19.21
N LEU A 26 46.63 -25.23 20.50
CA LEU A 26 45.56 -24.78 21.42
C LEU A 26 45.49 -23.25 21.59
N GLY A 27 46.43 -22.48 21.02
CA GLY A 27 46.43 -21.01 21.05
C GLY A 27 45.95 -20.33 19.76
N LEU A 28 45.69 -21.08 18.68
CA LEU A 28 45.29 -20.52 17.37
C LEU A 28 43.80 -20.70 17.05
N SER A 29 43.02 -21.36 17.90
CA SER A 29 41.57 -21.43 17.75
C SER A 29 40.80 -20.34 18.49
N GLY A 30 41.49 -19.51 19.29
CA GLY A 30 40.87 -18.52 20.18
C GLY A 30 41.01 -17.05 19.77
N SER A 31 41.70 -16.73 18.66
CA SER A 31 42.00 -15.34 18.29
C SER A 31 42.07 -15.07 16.78
N LEU A 32 41.39 -15.88 15.97
CA LEU A 32 41.20 -15.60 14.53
C LEU A 32 39.78 -15.08 14.20
N GLY A 33 38.86 -15.05 15.17
CA GLY A 33 37.54 -14.44 15.00
C GLY A 33 37.48 -12.93 15.27
N ALA A 34 38.54 -12.34 15.82
CA ALA A 34 38.58 -10.94 16.25
C ALA A 34 39.26 -9.98 15.25
N LEU A 35 39.61 -10.46 14.04
CA LEU A 35 40.38 -9.71 13.05
C LEU A 35 39.72 -9.59 11.66
N LEU A 36 38.48 -10.09 11.51
CA LEU A 36 37.69 -9.87 10.31
C LEU A 36 36.63 -8.83 10.64
N HIS A 37 36.75 -7.63 10.04
CA HIS A 37 35.64 -6.68 10.03
C HIS A 37 34.46 -7.34 9.30
N PRO A 38 33.22 -7.20 9.79
CA PRO A 38 32.06 -7.71 9.07
C PRO A 38 31.98 -7.07 7.68
N ALA A 39 31.54 -7.82 6.68
CA ALA A 39 31.43 -7.33 5.30
C ALA A 39 30.47 -6.12 5.19
N ALA A 40 29.44 -6.09 6.03
CA ALA A 40 28.55 -4.96 6.22
C ALA A 40 28.12 -4.85 7.70
N VAL A 41 27.89 -3.62 8.17
CA VAL A 41 27.22 -3.32 9.44
C VAL A 41 25.91 -2.64 9.11
N ALA A 42 24.80 -3.30 9.43
CA ALA A 42 23.45 -2.80 9.18
C ALA A 42 22.89 -2.09 10.42
N PRO A 43 21.79 -1.32 10.27
CA PRO A 43 21.09 -0.71 11.39
C PRO A 43 20.62 -1.76 12.41
N GLU A 44 20.69 -1.43 13.68
CA GLU A 44 20.26 -2.27 14.79
C GLU A 44 19.71 -1.37 15.91
N ILE A 45 18.66 -1.82 16.59
CA ILE A 45 18.11 -1.17 17.76
C ILE A 45 19.01 -1.48 18.96
N VAL A 46 19.37 -0.44 19.70
CA VAL A 46 19.95 -0.59 21.04
C VAL A 46 18.97 0.01 22.03
N PRO A 47 18.22 -0.80 22.82
CA PRO A 47 17.19 -0.28 23.71
C PRO A 47 17.73 0.77 24.70
N VAL A 48 17.05 1.92 24.79
CA VAL A 48 17.44 3.06 25.62
C VAL A 48 16.66 3.05 26.94
N ALA A 49 17.34 2.70 28.03
CA ALA A 49 16.72 2.67 29.34
C ALA A 49 16.26 4.08 29.79
N GLY A 50 15.08 4.14 30.42
CA GLY A 50 14.53 5.39 30.96
C GLY A 50 13.80 6.27 29.95
N TYR A 51 13.67 5.82 28.69
CA TYR A 51 12.76 6.43 27.74
C TYR A 51 11.31 6.29 28.24
N THR A 52 10.45 7.29 27.97
CA THR A 52 9.07 7.31 28.46
C THR A 52 8.09 7.47 27.32
N LEU A 53 7.09 6.59 27.27
CA LEU A 53 5.89 6.75 26.45
C LEU A 53 4.72 7.05 27.38
N GLU A 54 4.09 8.21 27.19
CA GLU A 54 3.05 8.69 28.11
C GLU A 54 1.77 7.86 28.04
N ASN A 55 1.44 7.31 26.87
CA ASN A 55 0.19 6.60 26.62
C ASN A 55 0.40 5.35 25.76
N GLU A 56 -0.57 4.43 25.83
CA GLU A 56 -0.70 3.36 24.85
C GLU A 56 -1.05 3.92 23.48
N THR A 57 -0.52 3.30 22.44
CA THR A 57 -0.85 3.67 21.07
C THR A 57 -2.17 3.02 20.69
N VAL A 58 -3.13 3.85 20.28
CA VAL A 58 -4.49 3.43 19.91
C VAL A 58 -4.76 3.86 18.48
N TYR A 59 -5.21 2.91 17.65
CA TYR A 59 -5.67 3.19 16.30
C TYR A 59 -7.14 2.86 16.16
N THR A 60 -7.86 3.69 15.40
CA THR A 60 -9.20 3.38 14.91
C THR A 60 -9.22 3.60 13.41
N PHE A 61 -9.62 2.59 12.65
CA PHE A 61 -9.55 2.60 11.19
C PHE A 61 -10.74 1.86 10.58
N PRO A 62 -11.16 2.22 9.35
CA PRO A 62 -12.29 1.56 8.70
C PRO A 62 -11.92 0.15 8.26
N PHE A 63 -12.82 -0.81 8.45
CA PHE A 63 -12.67 -2.16 7.90
C PHE A 63 -14.05 -2.82 7.74
N GLY A 64 -14.29 -3.41 6.56
CA GLY A 64 -15.60 -3.96 6.24
C GLY A 64 -16.71 -2.91 6.38
N GLN A 65 -17.71 -3.17 7.22
CA GLN A 65 -18.89 -2.32 7.36
C GLN A 65 -18.79 -1.29 8.50
N GLY A 66 -17.65 -1.22 9.20
CA GLY A 66 -17.49 -0.38 10.38
C GLY A 66 -16.04 0.06 10.60
N ASN A 67 -15.71 0.30 11.87
CA ASN A 67 -14.36 0.64 12.30
C ASN A 67 -13.83 -0.42 13.26
N GLU A 68 -12.55 -0.73 13.15
CA GLU A 68 -11.81 -1.53 14.10
C GLU A 68 -10.97 -0.65 15.00
N THR A 69 -10.72 -1.12 16.22
CA THR A 69 -9.83 -0.45 17.17
C THR A 69 -8.85 -1.44 17.75
N ILE A 70 -7.56 -1.09 17.69
CA ILE A 70 -6.48 -1.86 18.33
C ILE A 70 -5.80 -1.01 19.39
N ARG A 71 -5.26 -1.65 20.42
CA ARG A 71 -4.48 -0.98 21.47
C ARG A 71 -3.23 -1.78 21.77
N VAL A 72 -2.06 -1.16 21.61
CA VAL A 72 -0.79 -1.84 21.86
C VAL A 72 0.05 -1.00 22.81
N ARG A 73 0.56 -1.67 23.84
CA ARG A 73 1.59 -1.11 24.71
C ARG A 73 2.96 -1.46 24.13
N VAL A 74 3.68 -0.44 23.70
CA VAL A 74 5.05 -0.57 23.17
C VAL A 74 6.05 -0.39 24.31
N ASP A 75 7.14 -1.17 24.29
CA ASP A 75 8.26 -0.96 25.21
C ASP A 75 8.94 0.38 24.90
N PRO A 76 8.92 1.36 25.83
CA PRO A 76 9.54 2.64 25.61
C PRO A 76 11.03 2.55 25.29
N ALA A 77 11.74 1.57 25.86
CA ALA A 77 13.19 1.43 25.63
C ALA A 77 13.49 1.02 24.19
N VAL A 78 12.69 0.12 23.62
CA VAL A 78 12.81 -0.30 22.22
C VAL A 78 12.48 0.85 21.28
N TYR A 79 11.38 1.56 21.53
CA TYR A 79 11.02 2.74 20.73
C TYR A 79 12.11 3.83 20.80
N GLY A 80 12.61 4.15 22.00
CA GLY A 80 13.70 5.10 22.19
C GLY A 80 14.98 4.66 21.47
N GLY A 81 15.34 3.39 21.59
CA GLY A 81 16.46 2.79 20.86
C GLY A 81 16.31 2.89 19.34
N ALA A 82 15.10 2.69 18.82
CA ALA A 82 14.83 2.85 17.40
C ALA A 82 14.93 4.31 16.92
N LYS A 83 14.48 5.29 17.73
CA LYS A 83 14.66 6.72 17.42
C LYS A 83 16.13 7.14 17.39
N GLU A 84 16.95 6.56 18.27
CA GLU A 84 18.36 6.92 18.45
C GLU A 84 19.33 6.09 17.60
N ALA A 85 18.85 4.99 17.01
CA ALA A 85 19.65 4.08 16.21
C ALA A 85 20.33 4.79 15.02
N ASP A 86 21.56 4.38 14.73
CA ASP A 86 22.21 4.73 13.48
C ASP A 86 21.54 3.93 12.34
N LYS A 87 20.80 4.64 11.50
CA LYS A 87 20.01 4.06 10.41
C LYS A 87 20.83 3.85 9.14
N ALA A 88 22.13 4.14 9.14
CA ALA A 88 23.01 3.89 8.00
C ALA A 88 23.45 2.43 7.92
N ILE A 89 23.71 1.96 6.69
CA ILE A 89 24.46 0.73 6.44
C ILE A 89 25.90 1.05 6.04
N TYR A 90 26.87 0.43 6.71
CA TYR A 90 28.29 0.57 6.42
C TYR A 90 28.79 -0.66 5.68
N LEU A 91 29.20 -0.48 4.42
CA LEU A 91 29.71 -1.55 3.56
C LEU A 91 31.25 -1.54 3.57
N TYR A 92 31.86 -2.65 3.96
CA TYR A 92 33.32 -2.83 3.99
C TYR A 92 33.83 -3.69 2.83
N GLU A 93 32.92 -4.29 2.08
CA GLU A 93 33.15 -4.98 0.82
C GLU A 93 32.32 -4.36 -0.31
N ASN A 94 32.59 -4.75 -1.55
CA ASN A 94 31.87 -4.22 -2.71
C ASN A 94 30.58 -5.02 -2.92
N PHE A 95 29.44 -4.40 -2.62
CA PHE A 95 28.12 -4.96 -2.87
C PHE A 95 27.45 -4.24 -4.05
N THR A 96 26.81 -5.00 -4.93
CA THR A 96 25.81 -4.45 -5.85
C THR A 96 24.58 -3.99 -5.07
N ARG A 97 23.75 -3.14 -5.70
CA ARG A 97 22.55 -2.61 -5.07
C ARG A 97 21.58 -3.73 -4.67
N GLU A 98 21.45 -4.75 -5.51
CA GLU A 98 20.64 -5.93 -5.31
C GLU A 98 21.12 -6.81 -4.14
N GLU A 99 22.40 -6.73 -3.78
CA GLU A 99 22.97 -7.52 -2.68
C GLU A 99 22.84 -6.80 -1.33
N TRP A 100 23.12 -5.50 -1.25
CA TRP A 100 23.08 -4.79 0.03
C TRP A 100 21.68 -4.30 0.42
N LEU A 101 20.82 -3.98 -0.55
CA LEU A 101 19.48 -3.46 -0.27
C LEU A 101 18.60 -4.44 0.53
N PRO A 102 18.62 -5.76 0.24
CA PRO A 102 17.99 -6.74 1.11
C PRO A 102 18.55 -6.74 2.54
N LEU A 103 19.88 -6.65 2.70
CA LEU A 103 20.50 -6.61 4.04
C LEU A 103 20.03 -5.39 4.82
N TYR A 104 19.92 -4.25 4.15
CA TYR A 104 19.48 -3.00 4.73
C TYR A 104 18.03 -3.07 5.24
N TYR A 105 17.06 -3.34 4.36
CA TYR A 105 15.66 -3.33 4.76
C TYR A 105 15.28 -4.49 5.70
N ARG A 106 15.93 -5.65 5.57
CA ARG A 106 15.70 -6.76 6.50
C ARG A 106 16.21 -6.45 7.89
N ALA A 107 17.26 -5.64 8.05
CA ALA A 107 17.73 -5.21 9.37
C ALA A 107 16.65 -4.42 10.14
N PHE A 108 15.91 -3.53 9.47
CA PHE A 108 14.77 -2.83 10.09
C PHE A 108 13.61 -3.76 10.45
N ILE A 109 13.34 -4.78 9.63
CA ILE A 109 12.18 -5.68 9.84
C ILE A 109 12.46 -6.77 10.88
N ASP A 110 13.65 -7.34 10.86
CA ASP A 110 14.03 -8.55 11.59
C ASP A 110 14.76 -8.27 12.91
N ASP A 111 14.92 -6.99 13.28
CA ASP A 111 15.51 -6.63 14.57
C ASP A 111 14.78 -7.34 15.72
N ALA A 112 15.53 -8.10 16.52
CA ALA A 112 14.98 -9.01 17.52
C ALA A 112 14.26 -8.26 18.67
N ASP A 113 14.64 -7.01 18.95
CA ASP A 113 14.01 -6.21 20.01
C ASP A 113 12.59 -5.78 19.63
N GLN A 114 12.20 -5.87 18.35
CA GLN A 114 10.84 -5.60 17.90
C GLN A 114 9.89 -6.81 17.98
N GLU A 115 10.38 -8.03 18.21
CA GLU A 115 9.51 -9.23 18.26
C GLU A 115 8.39 -9.16 19.32
N PRO A 116 8.63 -8.63 20.54
CA PRO A 116 7.54 -8.42 21.50
C PRO A 116 6.48 -7.44 20.98
N PHE A 117 6.89 -6.39 20.26
CA PHE A 117 5.98 -5.42 19.64
C PHE A 117 5.12 -6.11 18.57
N TYR A 118 5.72 -6.84 17.63
CA TYR A 118 4.96 -7.55 16.61
C TYR A 118 4.02 -8.58 17.21
N THR A 119 4.46 -9.30 18.25
CA THR A 119 3.63 -10.29 18.94
C THR A 119 2.38 -9.65 19.56
N ALA A 120 2.55 -8.51 20.23
CA ALA A 120 1.43 -7.78 20.84
C ALA A 120 0.48 -7.21 19.78
N LEU A 121 1.02 -6.62 18.71
CA LEU A 121 0.24 -6.04 17.63
C LEU A 121 -0.55 -7.11 16.85
N LEU A 122 0.08 -8.22 16.49
CA LEU A 122 -0.60 -9.33 15.80
C LEU A 122 -1.62 -10.03 16.70
N ALA A 123 -1.46 -10.02 18.03
CA ALA A 123 -2.48 -10.53 18.93
C ALA A 123 -3.81 -9.75 18.83
N GLU A 124 -3.74 -8.41 18.70
CA GLU A 124 -4.92 -7.56 18.49
C GLU A 124 -5.61 -7.91 17.16
N PHE A 125 -4.84 -8.07 16.07
CA PHE A 125 -5.42 -8.43 14.78
C PHE A 125 -6.01 -9.84 14.74
N ARG A 126 -5.35 -10.83 15.36
CA ARG A 126 -5.91 -12.18 15.50
C ARG A 126 -7.20 -12.17 16.29
N ALA A 127 -7.32 -11.32 17.32
CA ALA A 127 -8.57 -11.17 18.06
C ALA A 127 -9.70 -10.61 17.18
N ILE A 128 -9.41 -9.63 16.31
CA ILE A 128 -10.38 -9.13 15.31
C ILE A 128 -10.75 -10.25 14.33
N ARG A 129 -9.75 -10.96 13.78
CA ARG A 129 -9.95 -12.09 12.86
C ARG A 129 -10.90 -13.13 13.43
N ASP A 130 -10.64 -13.56 14.66
CA ASP A 130 -11.40 -14.63 15.31
C ASP A 130 -12.81 -14.16 15.69
N ARG A 131 -12.98 -12.90 16.09
CA ARG A 131 -14.27 -12.29 16.42
C ARG A 131 -15.17 -12.13 15.20
N GLU A 132 -14.62 -11.65 14.08
CA GLU A 132 -15.35 -11.40 12.83
C GLU A 132 -15.41 -12.64 11.90
N GLY A 133 -14.66 -13.70 12.23
CA GLY A 133 -14.59 -14.92 11.41
C GLY A 133 -13.95 -14.69 10.06
N LEU A 134 -12.89 -13.86 10.00
CA LEU A 134 -12.22 -13.51 8.74
C LEU A 134 -11.44 -14.71 8.18
N ASP A 135 -11.58 -14.95 6.88
CA ASP A 135 -10.73 -15.88 6.15
C ASP A 135 -9.30 -15.30 5.95
N ALA A 136 -8.43 -16.08 5.30
CA ALA A 136 -7.03 -15.70 5.11
C ALA A 136 -6.85 -14.39 4.31
N ASP A 137 -7.68 -14.15 3.29
CA ASP A 137 -7.58 -12.93 2.48
C ASP A 137 -8.15 -11.73 3.22
N ARG A 138 -9.30 -11.90 3.91
CA ARG A 138 -9.88 -10.84 4.74
C ARG A 138 -8.98 -10.49 5.91
N TYR A 139 -8.26 -11.45 6.48
CA TYR A 139 -7.27 -11.17 7.53
C TYR A 139 -6.06 -10.41 6.98
N LEU A 140 -5.56 -10.79 5.81
CA LEU A 140 -4.52 -10.04 5.11
C LEU A 140 -4.98 -8.61 4.82
N GLU A 141 -6.18 -8.43 4.29
CA GLU A 141 -6.79 -7.11 4.02
C GLU A 141 -6.92 -6.27 5.29
N LEU A 142 -7.20 -6.87 6.45
CA LEU A 142 -7.25 -6.15 7.73
C LEU A 142 -5.87 -5.54 8.06
N LEU A 143 -4.80 -6.32 7.91
CA LEU A 143 -3.43 -5.85 8.15
C LEU A 143 -3.03 -4.75 7.16
N VAL A 144 -3.37 -4.94 5.88
CA VAL A 144 -3.13 -3.96 4.82
C VAL A 144 -3.85 -2.64 5.11
N VAL A 145 -5.15 -2.69 5.36
CA VAL A 145 -5.99 -1.51 5.60
C VAL A 145 -5.56 -0.77 6.87
N PHE A 146 -5.17 -1.50 7.91
CA PHE A 146 -4.59 -0.89 9.11
C PHE A 146 -3.38 -0.03 8.75
N VAL A 147 -2.39 -0.61 8.06
CA VAL A 147 -1.17 0.14 7.72
C VAL A 147 -1.48 1.28 6.76
N GLN A 148 -2.33 1.07 5.76
CA GLN A 148 -2.80 2.13 4.85
C GLN A 148 -3.51 3.28 5.58
N SER A 149 -4.12 3.01 6.73
CA SER A 149 -4.83 4.02 7.53
C SER A 149 -3.92 4.84 8.44
N ILE A 150 -2.64 4.48 8.59
CA ILE A 150 -1.64 5.34 9.24
C ILE A 150 -1.43 6.56 8.31
N PRO A 151 -1.46 7.81 8.80
CA PRO A 151 -1.20 8.99 7.99
C PRO A 151 0.10 8.90 7.17
N TYR A 152 0.04 9.30 5.90
CA TYR A 152 1.21 9.46 5.05
C TYR A 152 1.86 10.83 5.31
N GLU A 153 3.16 10.84 5.62
CA GLU A 153 3.93 12.07 5.85
C GLU A 153 5.36 11.88 5.36
N THR A 154 5.79 12.75 4.45
CA THR A 154 7.18 12.81 3.99
C THR A 154 7.96 13.83 4.82
N ASP A 155 9.09 13.40 5.38
CA ASP A 155 10.03 14.32 6.04
C ASP A 155 11.24 14.52 5.13
N SER A 156 11.31 15.68 4.48
CA SER A 156 12.44 16.03 3.61
C SER A 156 13.81 16.10 4.33
N LEU A 157 13.83 16.05 5.67
CA LEU A 157 15.05 16.03 6.48
C LEU A 157 15.42 14.62 6.97
N ALA A 158 14.50 13.65 6.92
CA ALA A 158 14.75 12.26 7.30
C ALA A 158 14.65 11.39 6.06
N VAL A 159 15.82 10.98 5.54
CA VAL A 159 15.91 10.20 4.29
C VAL A 159 15.94 8.70 4.60
N GLU A 160 16.28 8.32 5.83
CA GLU A 160 16.34 6.94 6.26
C GLU A 160 15.00 6.42 6.79
N PRO A 161 14.62 5.16 6.46
CA PRO A 161 13.40 4.55 6.96
C PRO A 161 13.39 4.47 8.49
N LYS A 162 12.19 4.47 9.03
CA LYS A 162 11.87 4.15 10.40
C LYS A 162 11.85 2.64 10.63
N PHE A 163 12.27 2.23 11.83
CA PHE A 163 11.93 0.89 12.29
C PHE A 163 10.40 0.77 12.43
N PRO A 164 9.78 -0.38 12.15
CA PRO A 164 8.33 -0.57 12.24
C PRO A 164 7.71 -0.14 13.58
N VAL A 165 8.42 -0.29 14.70
CA VAL A 165 7.98 0.21 16.01
C VAL A 165 7.86 1.74 16.05
N GLU A 166 8.76 2.47 15.38
CA GLU A 166 8.67 3.93 15.26
C GLU A 166 7.47 4.34 14.41
N THR A 167 7.29 3.74 13.22
CA THR A 167 6.14 4.02 12.35
C THR A 167 4.82 3.82 13.10
N PHE A 168 4.73 2.76 13.90
CA PHE A 168 3.56 2.47 14.71
C PHE A 168 3.36 3.47 15.87
N VAL A 169 4.41 3.86 16.60
CA VAL A 169 4.27 4.79 17.73
C VAL A 169 4.08 6.24 17.27
N ASP A 170 4.83 6.67 16.25
CA ASP A 170 4.76 8.03 15.70
C ASP A 170 3.41 8.27 15.02
N GLY A 171 2.78 7.22 14.49
CA GLY A 171 1.48 7.28 13.81
C GLY A 171 1.51 8.05 12.52
N ARG A 172 2.64 7.96 11.82
CA ARG A 172 2.88 8.53 10.50
C ARG A 172 4.13 7.92 9.89
N GLY A 173 4.16 7.85 8.57
CA GLY A 173 5.34 7.45 7.81
C GLY A 173 5.15 7.69 6.33
N ASP A 174 6.22 7.63 5.56
CA ASP A 174 6.22 7.67 4.11
C ASP A 174 6.16 6.24 3.53
N CYS A 175 6.62 6.07 2.27
CA CYS A 175 6.37 4.84 1.51
C CYS A 175 7.13 3.63 2.05
N ASP A 176 8.39 3.79 2.45
CA ASP A 176 9.21 2.71 2.99
C ASP A 176 8.86 2.44 4.46
N ASP A 177 8.71 3.46 5.30
CA ASP A 177 8.24 3.32 6.70
C ASP A 177 7.02 2.39 6.83
N LYS A 178 6.01 2.65 5.99
CA LYS A 178 4.73 1.93 5.99
C LYS A 178 4.88 0.55 5.34
N SER A 179 5.66 0.44 4.25
CA SER A 179 5.90 -0.83 3.58
C SER A 179 6.70 -1.81 4.45
N LEU A 180 7.69 -1.33 5.21
CA LEU A 180 8.46 -2.13 6.17
C LEU A 180 7.55 -2.70 7.27
N LEU A 181 6.70 -1.86 7.86
CA LEU A 181 5.72 -2.31 8.87
C LEU A 181 4.74 -3.34 8.27
N LEU A 182 4.16 -3.08 7.11
CA LEU A 182 3.24 -4.01 6.47
C LEU A 182 3.90 -5.34 6.15
N ALA A 183 5.09 -5.32 5.54
CA ALA A 183 5.81 -6.53 5.19
C ALA A 183 6.19 -7.35 6.43
N ALA A 184 6.58 -6.67 7.52
CA ALA A 184 6.88 -7.31 8.80
C ALA A 184 5.68 -8.07 9.39
N LEU A 185 4.47 -7.50 9.30
CA LEU A 185 3.24 -8.11 9.78
C LEU A 185 2.82 -9.31 8.93
N LEU A 186 2.80 -9.14 7.60
CA LEU A 186 2.40 -10.21 6.68
C LEU A 186 3.35 -11.42 6.75
N ALA A 187 4.66 -11.19 6.76
CA ALA A 187 5.64 -12.25 6.85
C ALA A 187 5.49 -13.09 8.13
N ARG A 188 5.20 -12.44 9.28
CA ARG A 188 5.00 -13.11 10.57
C ARG A 188 3.68 -13.87 10.68
N GLU A 189 2.69 -13.52 9.85
CA GLU A 189 1.44 -14.28 9.70
C GLU A 189 1.54 -15.38 8.63
N GLY A 190 2.72 -15.60 8.05
CA GLY A 190 3.01 -16.72 7.17
C GLY A 190 2.65 -16.50 5.70
N TYR A 191 2.34 -15.27 5.30
CA TYR A 191 2.18 -14.91 3.90
C TYR A 191 3.55 -14.81 3.21
N GLY A 192 3.62 -15.24 1.94
CA GLY A 192 4.81 -15.02 1.13
C GLY A 192 4.90 -13.55 0.76
N THR A 193 5.85 -12.83 1.32
CA THR A 193 5.89 -11.37 1.26
C THR A 193 7.22 -10.88 0.70
N ALA A 194 7.19 -9.76 -0.01
CA ALA A 194 8.38 -9.05 -0.46
C ALA A 194 8.17 -7.54 -0.42
N LEU A 195 9.24 -6.77 -0.26
CA LEU A 195 9.25 -5.35 -0.57
C LEU A 195 9.55 -5.18 -2.05
N PHE A 196 8.89 -4.21 -2.68
CA PHE A 196 9.18 -3.74 -4.03
C PHE A 196 9.79 -2.35 -3.94
N SER A 197 11.08 -2.24 -4.22
CA SER A 197 11.81 -0.97 -4.23
C SER A 197 11.90 -0.43 -5.66
N PHE A 198 11.14 0.61 -5.97
CA PHE A 198 11.14 1.32 -7.24
C PHE A 198 12.12 2.49 -7.18
N GLU A 199 13.37 2.25 -7.58
CA GLU A 199 14.44 3.24 -7.39
C GLU A 199 14.27 4.49 -8.25
N ALA A 200 13.73 4.36 -9.46
CA ALA A 200 13.57 5.50 -10.37
C ALA A 200 12.48 6.47 -9.90
N GLU A 201 11.48 5.95 -9.22
CA GLU A 201 10.34 6.69 -8.68
C GLU A 201 10.49 7.02 -7.19
N GLU A 202 11.60 6.63 -6.56
CA GLU A 202 11.84 6.79 -5.12
C GLU A 202 10.67 6.27 -4.27
N HIS A 203 10.11 5.12 -4.66
CA HIS A 203 8.91 4.55 -4.03
C HIS A 203 9.12 3.13 -3.53
N MET A 204 8.44 2.80 -2.43
CA MET A 204 8.37 1.43 -1.92
C MET A 204 6.92 0.97 -1.80
N ALA A 205 6.71 -0.29 -2.20
CA ALA A 205 5.45 -0.99 -2.02
C ALA A 205 5.68 -2.40 -1.47
N VAL A 206 4.60 -3.14 -1.23
CA VAL A 206 4.66 -4.53 -0.76
C VAL A 206 4.07 -5.46 -1.82
N GLY A 207 4.75 -6.58 -2.07
CA GLY A 207 4.22 -7.71 -2.80
C GLY A 207 3.79 -8.82 -1.83
N VAL A 208 2.65 -9.44 -2.10
CA VAL A 208 2.23 -10.68 -1.43
C VAL A 208 1.98 -11.78 -2.46
N ASN A 209 2.41 -13.02 -2.19
CA ASN A 209 2.20 -14.15 -3.08
C ASN A 209 0.75 -14.19 -3.55
N SER A 210 0.52 -14.51 -4.82
CA SER A 210 -0.81 -14.43 -5.43
C SER A 210 -1.00 -15.57 -6.43
N THR A 211 -2.21 -16.12 -6.44
CA THR A 211 -2.59 -17.24 -7.33
C THR A 211 -3.35 -16.78 -8.58
N GLY A 212 -3.54 -15.47 -8.80
CA GLY A 212 -4.22 -14.98 -10.00
C GLY A 212 -3.92 -13.53 -10.41
N CYS A 213 -3.77 -12.63 -9.45
CA CYS A 213 -3.52 -11.21 -9.70
C CYS A 213 -2.01 -10.98 -9.62
N LEU A 214 -1.34 -11.21 -10.76
CA LEU A 214 0.10 -11.13 -10.93
C LEU A 214 0.55 -9.70 -11.22
N TRP A 215 1.57 -9.22 -10.53
CA TRP A 215 2.24 -7.96 -10.83
C TRP A 215 3.25 -8.18 -11.95
N ASN A 216 3.01 -7.62 -13.14
CA ASN A 216 3.89 -7.73 -14.31
C ASN A 216 4.42 -9.16 -14.58
N GLY A 217 3.57 -10.18 -14.36
CA GLY A 217 3.92 -11.60 -14.53
C GLY A 217 4.67 -12.24 -13.37
N MET A 218 5.05 -11.48 -12.33
CA MET A 218 5.58 -12.02 -11.08
C MET A 218 4.45 -12.59 -10.19
N PRO A 219 4.73 -13.62 -9.37
CA PRO A 219 3.74 -14.33 -8.55
C PRO A 219 3.26 -13.53 -7.33
N TYR A 220 3.18 -12.21 -7.44
CA TYR A 220 2.80 -11.30 -6.36
C TYR A 220 1.60 -10.45 -6.76
N ALA A 221 0.65 -10.28 -5.84
CA ALA A 221 -0.28 -9.16 -5.86
C ALA A 221 0.43 -7.93 -5.28
N TYR A 222 0.31 -6.80 -5.97
CA TYR A 222 0.84 -5.52 -5.53
C TYR A 222 -0.04 -4.92 -4.44
N ILE A 223 0.60 -4.38 -3.40
CA ILE A 223 -0.05 -3.66 -2.32
C ILE A 223 0.59 -2.28 -2.19
N GLU A 224 -0.21 -1.24 -2.46
CA GLU A 224 0.16 0.13 -2.11
C GLU A 224 -0.02 0.35 -0.62
N ALA A 225 1.00 0.81 0.09
CA ALA A 225 0.94 1.04 1.54
C ALA A 225 0.52 2.47 1.91
N THR A 226 0.66 3.44 1.00
CA THR A 226 0.50 4.88 1.28
C THR A 226 -0.95 5.34 1.37
N ASN A 227 -1.86 4.74 0.61
CA ASN A 227 -3.28 5.07 0.57
C ASN A 227 -4.15 3.81 0.67
N VAL A 228 -5.34 3.96 1.26
CA VAL A 228 -6.32 2.87 1.35
C VAL A 228 -6.74 2.45 -0.05
N SER A 229 -6.38 1.22 -0.42
CA SER A 229 -6.56 0.67 -1.76
C SER A 229 -6.65 -0.86 -1.71
N TYR A 230 -7.24 -1.45 -2.74
CA TYR A 230 -7.41 -2.91 -2.81
C TYR A 230 -6.07 -3.61 -3.06
N VAL A 231 -5.86 -4.73 -2.38
CA VAL A 231 -4.80 -5.69 -2.70
C VAL A 231 -4.91 -6.10 -4.17
N GLY A 232 -3.79 -6.04 -4.87
CA GLY A 232 -3.71 -6.41 -6.28
C GLY A 232 -4.24 -5.36 -7.25
N ILE A 233 -4.63 -4.16 -6.80
CA ILE A 233 -4.95 -3.02 -7.68
C ILE A 233 -3.88 -1.95 -7.56
N LEU A 234 -3.10 -1.79 -8.62
CA LEU A 234 -2.17 -0.67 -8.76
C LEU A 234 -2.99 0.64 -8.93
N PRO A 235 -2.75 1.67 -8.10
CA PRO A 235 -3.33 2.98 -8.35
C PRO A 235 -2.73 3.59 -9.63
N ASN A 236 -3.50 4.41 -10.33
CA ASN A 236 -3.01 5.07 -11.56
C ASN A 236 -1.89 6.08 -11.25
N GLU A 237 -1.99 6.72 -10.09
CA GLU A 237 -1.03 7.66 -9.52
C GLU A 237 -0.89 7.36 -8.02
N LEU A 238 0.33 7.49 -7.50
CA LEU A 238 0.64 7.38 -6.08
C LEU A 238 0.13 8.61 -5.32
N ALA A 239 0.24 8.58 -3.98
CA ALA A 239 -0.26 9.65 -3.12
C ALA A 239 0.33 11.04 -3.43
N ASP A 240 1.55 11.08 -3.97
CA ASP A 240 2.30 12.26 -4.38
C ASP A 240 2.11 12.62 -5.87
N GLY A 241 1.31 11.85 -6.62
CA GLY A 241 1.09 12.00 -8.06
C GLY A 241 2.06 11.23 -8.94
N THR A 242 3.00 10.47 -8.36
CA THR A 242 3.98 9.68 -9.13
C THR A 242 3.32 8.52 -9.86
N VAL A 243 3.77 8.22 -11.08
CA VAL A 243 3.31 7.07 -11.88
C VAL A 243 4.42 6.03 -11.96
N LEU A 244 4.16 4.83 -11.45
CA LEU A 244 5.14 3.73 -11.48
C LEU A 244 5.30 3.15 -12.88
N ALA A 245 6.54 3.14 -13.38
CA ALA A 245 6.89 2.60 -14.70
C ALA A 245 8.08 1.64 -14.67
N SER A 246 8.97 1.74 -13.68
CA SER A 246 10.17 0.91 -13.57
C SER A 246 9.87 -0.50 -13.01
N ALA A 247 10.85 -1.40 -13.16
CA ALA A 247 10.82 -2.69 -12.47
C ALA A 247 11.48 -2.54 -11.09
N PRO A 248 10.86 -3.05 -10.00
CA PRO A 248 11.41 -2.92 -8.67
C PRO A 248 12.51 -3.94 -8.43
N ILE A 249 13.41 -3.62 -7.50
CA ILE A 249 14.19 -4.63 -6.80
C ILE A 249 13.25 -5.33 -5.81
N VAL A 250 13.15 -6.66 -5.93
CA VAL A 250 12.30 -7.49 -5.06
C VAL A 250 13.13 -7.98 -3.88
N VAL A 251 12.71 -7.61 -2.67
CA VAL A 251 13.35 -8.03 -1.43
C VAL A 251 12.41 -8.97 -0.66
N PRO A 252 12.60 -10.30 -0.71
CA PRO A 252 11.78 -11.24 0.05
C PRO A 252 11.87 -10.99 1.55
N VAL A 253 10.73 -11.12 2.24
CA VAL A 253 10.58 -10.90 3.69
C VAL A 253 9.97 -12.15 4.30
N GLY A 254 10.71 -12.79 5.22
CA GLY A 254 10.31 -14.05 5.85
C GLY A 254 10.36 -15.26 4.91
N ASN A 255 9.70 -16.35 5.32
CA ASN A 255 9.65 -17.62 4.60
C ASN A 255 8.22 -18.16 4.44
N GLY A 256 7.22 -17.29 4.64
CA GLY A 256 5.81 -17.63 4.47
C GLY A 256 5.50 -18.07 3.05
N THR A 257 4.44 -18.88 2.91
CA THR A 257 3.97 -19.39 1.62
C THR A 257 2.50 -19.08 1.36
N GLY A 258 1.80 -18.49 2.33
CA GLY A 258 0.42 -18.04 2.17
C GLY A 258 0.29 -17.08 1.00
N ALA A 259 -0.79 -17.20 0.24
CA ALA A 259 -1.06 -16.41 -0.94
C ALA A 259 -2.42 -15.73 -0.82
N TYR A 260 -2.56 -14.61 -1.52
CA TYR A 260 -3.83 -13.94 -1.75
C TYR A 260 -4.57 -14.61 -2.91
N GLU A 261 -5.83 -15.00 -2.71
CA GLU A 261 -6.56 -15.89 -3.62
C GLU A 261 -7.78 -15.25 -4.29
N ASN A 262 -8.41 -14.23 -3.69
CA ASN A 262 -9.64 -13.57 -4.16
C ASN A 262 -9.41 -12.61 -5.35
N CYS A 263 -8.49 -12.95 -6.23
CA CYS A 263 -8.14 -12.13 -7.39
C CYS A 263 -9.29 -11.98 -8.40
N THR A 264 -10.22 -12.94 -8.48
CA THR A 264 -11.42 -12.82 -9.34
C THR A 264 -12.33 -11.67 -8.90
N GLU A 265 -12.53 -11.50 -7.58
CA GLU A 265 -13.31 -10.37 -7.08
C GLU A 265 -12.57 -9.04 -7.30
N ILE A 266 -11.26 -9.03 -7.08
CA ILE A 266 -10.42 -7.86 -7.35
C ILE A 266 -10.45 -7.46 -8.83
N GLU A 267 -10.40 -8.42 -9.74
CA GLU A 267 -10.50 -8.18 -11.17
C GLU A 267 -11.87 -7.58 -11.53
N ALA A 268 -12.96 -8.13 -10.99
CA ALA A 268 -14.29 -7.58 -11.19
C ALA A 268 -14.42 -6.14 -10.67
N ILE A 269 -13.89 -5.85 -9.48
CA ILE A 269 -13.87 -4.50 -8.90
C ILE A 269 -13.07 -3.53 -9.78
N ARG A 270 -11.88 -3.95 -10.23
CA ARG A 270 -11.03 -3.17 -11.14
C ARG A 270 -11.76 -2.89 -12.46
N ASN A 271 -12.33 -3.91 -13.08
CA ASN A 271 -13.08 -3.80 -14.34
C ASN A 271 -14.25 -2.84 -14.19
N ALA A 272 -14.98 -2.91 -13.07
CA ALA A 272 -16.10 -2.02 -12.80
C ALA A 272 -15.66 -0.57 -12.60
N ARG A 273 -14.57 -0.34 -11.86
CA ARG A 273 -13.96 0.99 -11.70
C ARG A 273 -13.59 1.58 -13.06
N ASP A 274 -12.90 0.80 -13.89
CA ASP A 274 -12.39 1.26 -15.18
C ASP A 274 -13.52 1.51 -16.18
N LEU A 275 -14.56 0.67 -16.19
CA LEU A 275 -15.78 0.88 -16.98
C LEU A 275 -16.55 2.12 -16.53
N ALA A 276 -16.75 2.31 -15.22
CA ALA A 276 -17.41 3.49 -14.68
C ALA A 276 -16.64 4.77 -15.06
N TYR A 277 -15.33 4.76 -14.90
CA TYR A 277 -14.48 5.89 -15.27
C TYR A 277 -14.52 6.19 -16.78
N ALA A 278 -14.44 5.17 -17.63
CA ALA A 278 -14.54 5.34 -19.07
C ALA A 278 -15.91 5.91 -19.49
N ARG A 279 -17.01 5.51 -18.83
CA ARG A 279 -18.34 6.07 -19.05
C ARG A 279 -18.42 7.55 -18.67
N ILE A 280 -17.84 7.94 -17.54
CA ILE A 280 -17.77 9.35 -17.10
C ILE A 280 -17.11 10.21 -18.20
N LEU A 281 -15.96 9.76 -18.71
CA LEU A 281 -15.23 10.47 -19.76
C LEU A 281 -16.01 10.53 -21.08
N ALA A 282 -16.74 9.46 -21.43
CA ALA A 282 -17.53 9.41 -22.66
C ALA A 282 -18.80 10.29 -22.60
N LEU A 283 -19.42 10.41 -21.43
CA LEU A 283 -20.64 11.20 -21.23
C LEU A 283 -20.38 12.70 -21.19
N ALA A 284 -19.24 13.13 -20.66
CA ALA A 284 -18.88 14.54 -20.52
C ALA A 284 -19.12 15.39 -21.80
N PRO A 285 -18.54 15.05 -22.98
CA PRO A 285 -18.77 15.84 -24.19
C PRO A 285 -20.22 15.77 -24.71
N LEU A 286 -20.96 14.69 -24.42
CA LEU A 286 -22.36 14.54 -24.81
C LEU A 286 -23.27 15.46 -23.98
N ILE A 287 -22.99 15.55 -22.67
CA ILE A 287 -23.66 16.45 -21.74
C ILE A 287 -23.45 17.90 -22.19
N ASP A 288 -22.21 18.29 -22.47
CA ASP A 288 -21.88 19.65 -22.94
C ASP A 288 -22.63 20.00 -24.23
N ALA A 289 -22.67 19.07 -25.19
CA ALA A 289 -23.37 19.27 -26.46
C ALA A 289 -24.88 19.42 -26.28
N ARG A 290 -25.52 18.55 -25.47
CA ARG A 290 -26.96 18.62 -25.19
C ARG A 290 -27.31 19.87 -24.37
N GLN A 291 -26.41 20.29 -23.49
CA GLN A 291 -26.55 21.52 -22.73
C GLN A 291 -26.61 22.75 -23.65
N ALA A 292 -25.68 22.85 -24.59
CA ALA A 292 -25.67 23.92 -25.57
C ALA A 292 -26.94 23.92 -26.45
N GLU A 293 -27.42 22.74 -26.83
CA GLU A 293 -28.63 22.59 -27.67
C GLU A 293 -29.89 23.09 -26.96
N TYR A 294 -30.18 22.60 -25.74
CA TYR A 294 -31.41 23.04 -25.04
C TYR A 294 -31.34 24.53 -24.69
N GLN A 295 -30.14 25.08 -24.41
CA GLN A 295 -29.95 26.51 -24.16
C GLN A 295 -30.25 27.35 -25.41
N ALA A 296 -29.83 26.90 -26.59
CA ALA A 296 -30.16 27.56 -27.85
C ALA A 296 -31.67 27.53 -28.14
N LEU A 297 -32.33 26.39 -27.89
CA LEU A 297 -33.79 26.27 -28.01
C LEU A 297 -34.52 27.18 -27.03
N TYR A 298 -34.04 27.29 -25.79
CA TYR A 298 -34.58 28.18 -24.77
C TYR A 298 -34.54 29.66 -25.22
N VAL A 299 -33.42 30.11 -25.80
CA VAL A 299 -33.30 31.49 -26.33
C VAL A 299 -34.32 31.73 -27.44
N ARG A 300 -34.43 30.82 -28.42
CA ARG A 300 -35.41 30.93 -29.52
C ARG A 300 -36.85 30.94 -29.01
N LEU A 301 -37.14 30.16 -27.97
CA LEU A 301 -38.46 30.10 -27.35
C LEU A 301 -38.80 31.42 -26.64
N ALA A 302 -37.83 32.05 -25.99
CA ALA A 302 -37.98 33.37 -25.37
C ALA A 302 -38.24 34.47 -26.40
N GLU A 303 -37.53 34.46 -27.53
CA GLU A 303 -37.73 35.41 -28.64
C GLU A 303 -39.14 35.28 -29.24
N LEU A 304 -39.57 34.05 -29.55
CA LEU A 304 -40.90 33.81 -30.11
C LEU A 304 -42.02 34.13 -29.13
N ARG A 305 -41.78 33.91 -27.82
CA ARG A 305 -42.70 34.32 -26.76
C ARG A 305 -42.86 35.83 -26.70
N ALA A 306 -41.77 36.58 -26.78
CA ALA A 306 -41.80 38.04 -26.79
C ALA A 306 -42.60 38.59 -27.99
N GLU A 307 -42.47 37.95 -29.16
CA GLU A 307 -43.26 38.33 -30.34
C GLU A 307 -44.76 38.03 -30.18
N LEU A 308 -45.12 36.87 -29.63
CA LEU A 308 -46.50 36.56 -29.29
C LEU A 308 -47.10 37.58 -28.30
N ASP A 309 -46.35 37.96 -27.27
CA ASP A 309 -46.77 38.96 -26.29
C ASP A 309 -46.95 40.35 -26.94
N ARG A 310 -46.07 40.71 -27.89
CA ARG A 310 -46.19 41.94 -28.70
C ARG A 310 -47.46 41.95 -29.55
N LEU A 311 -47.74 40.86 -30.29
CA LEU A 311 -48.93 40.73 -31.13
C LEU A 311 -50.22 40.76 -30.30
N SER A 312 -50.20 40.13 -29.12
CA SER A 312 -51.31 40.19 -28.16
C SER A 312 -51.58 41.63 -27.70
N THR A 313 -50.54 42.40 -27.38
CA THR A 313 -50.65 43.82 -26.98
C THR A 313 -51.23 44.69 -28.09
N LEU A 314 -50.91 44.41 -29.35
CA LEU A 314 -51.43 45.12 -30.52
C LEU A 314 -52.84 44.65 -30.95
N ALA A 315 -53.42 43.65 -30.27
CA ALA A 315 -54.66 42.99 -30.65
C ALA A 315 -54.64 42.37 -32.07
N ASP A 316 -53.46 42.00 -32.58
CA ASP A 316 -53.32 41.28 -33.86
C ASP A 316 -53.55 39.78 -33.65
N HIS A 317 -54.82 39.39 -33.62
CA HIS A 317 -55.22 37.99 -33.41
C HIS A 317 -54.81 37.07 -34.57
N GLN A 318 -54.75 37.58 -35.80
CA GLN A 318 -54.38 36.77 -36.95
C GLN A 318 -52.89 36.43 -36.92
N GLY A 319 -52.03 37.44 -36.69
CA GLY A 319 -50.59 37.24 -36.52
C GLY A 319 -50.26 36.34 -35.34
N TYR A 320 -50.94 36.55 -34.20
CA TYR A 320 -50.77 35.70 -33.03
C TYR A 320 -51.08 34.24 -33.33
N ASN A 321 -52.27 33.96 -33.88
CA ASN A 321 -52.70 32.59 -34.18
C ASN A 321 -51.82 31.91 -35.25
N ALA A 322 -51.18 32.69 -36.14
CA ALA A 322 -50.23 32.16 -37.11
C ALA A 322 -48.92 31.66 -36.49
N LEU A 323 -48.48 32.25 -35.36
CA LEU A 323 -47.23 31.88 -34.69
C LEU A 323 -47.39 30.79 -33.63
N VAL A 324 -48.58 30.61 -33.06
CA VAL A 324 -48.87 29.60 -32.02
C VAL A 324 -48.42 28.18 -32.41
N PRO A 325 -48.68 27.65 -33.62
CA PRO A 325 -48.23 26.31 -34.00
C PRO A 325 -46.70 26.17 -33.97
N GLY A 326 -45.97 27.19 -34.44
CA GLY A 326 -44.51 27.22 -34.42
C GLY A 326 -43.95 27.29 -32.99
N TYR A 327 -44.59 28.06 -32.12
CA TYR A 327 -44.26 28.12 -30.69
C TYR A 327 -44.45 26.78 -30.01
N ASN A 328 -45.60 26.13 -30.22
CA ASN A 328 -45.87 24.83 -29.62
C ASN A 328 -44.88 23.76 -30.11
N ALA A 329 -44.56 23.74 -31.41
CA ALA A 329 -43.57 22.81 -31.95
C ALA A 329 -42.17 23.03 -31.36
N LEU A 330 -41.74 24.29 -31.22
CA LEU A 330 -40.45 24.63 -30.60
C LEU A 330 -40.42 24.29 -29.10
N LEU A 331 -41.54 24.49 -28.39
CA LEU A 331 -41.67 24.10 -27.00
C LEU A 331 -41.54 22.57 -26.81
N ASP A 332 -42.12 21.79 -27.71
CA ASP A 332 -42.01 20.32 -27.68
C ASP A 332 -40.59 19.85 -28.04
N GLU A 333 -39.89 20.54 -28.95
CA GLU A 333 -38.47 20.31 -29.23
C GLU A 333 -37.59 20.62 -28.02
N TYR A 334 -37.80 21.78 -27.39
CA TYR A 334 -37.10 22.17 -26.15
C TYR A 334 -37.30 21.13 -25.04
N LYS A 335 -38.54 20.71 -24.79
CA LYS A 335 -38.85 19.69 -23.76
C LYS A 335 -38.11 18.38 -24.02
N ARG A 336 -38.14 17.88 -25.26
CA ARG A 336 -37.41 16.65 -25.62
C ARG A 336 -35.90 16.80 -25.41
N SER A 337 -35.33 17.95 -25.78
CA SER A 337 -33.90 18.22 -25.59
C SER A 337 -33.52 18.27 -24.10
N VAL A 338 -34.36 18.85 -23.24
CA VAL A 338 -34.19 18.84 -21.79
C VAL A 338 -34.30 17.42 -21.22
N ASP A 339 -35.26 16.62 -21.66
CA ASP A 339 -35.40 15.22 -21.22
C ASP A 339 -34.17 14.38 -21.60
N GLU A 340 -33.63 14.58 -22.81
CA GLU A 340 -32.39 13.93 -23.26
C GLU A 340 -31.18 14.35 -22.42
N TYR A 341 -31.05 15.64 -22.11
CA TYR A 341 -29.99 16.16 -21.23
C TYR A 341 -30.08 15.55 -19.83
N ASN A 342 -31.28 15.55 -19.21
CA ASN A 342 -31.49 15.00 -17.88
C ASN A 342 -31.13 13.50 -17.82
N ARG A 343 -31.47 12.73 -18.86
CA ARG A 343 -31.09 11.31 -18.95
C ARG A 343 -29.57 11.10 -18.95
N LEU A 344 -28.81 11.97 -19.63
CA LEU A 344 -27.35 11.90 -19.63
C LEU A 344 -26.75 12.27 -18.27
N ILE A 345 -27.35 13.25 -17.57
CA ILE A 345 -26.95 13.60 -16.21
C ILE A 345 -27.19 12.41 -15.26
N GLU A 346 -28.36 11.79 -15.29
CA GLU A 346 -28.67 10.61 -14.46
C GLU A 346 -27.68 9.45 -14.72
N GLU A 347 -27.33 9.20 -15.99
CA GLU A 347 -26.34 8.17 -16.35
C GLU A 347 -24.91 8.49 -15.86
N SER A 348 -24.54 9.77 -15.91
CA SER A 348 -23.26 10.27 -15.41
C SER A 348 -23.19 10.17 -13.88
N GLU A 349 -24.23 10.61 -13.18
CA GLU A 349 -24.32 10.52 -11.73
C GLU A 349 -24.26 9.08 -11.23
N ALA A 350 -24.92 8.14 -11.92
CA ALA A 350 -24.82 6.71 -11.61
C ALA A 350 -23.39 6.18 -11.77
N SER A 351 -22.69 6.60 -12.84
CA SER A 351 -21.30 6.19 -13.10
C SER A 351 -20.32 6.79 -12.09
N ILE A 352 -20.48 8.07 -11.76
CA ILE A 352 -19.70 8.76 -10.71
C ILE A 352 -19.96 8.12 -9.35
N GLY A 353 -21.22 7.82 -9.02
CA GLY A 353 -21.61 7.17 -7.78
C GLY A 353 -20.93 5.80 -7.62
N LEU A 354 -20.98 4.96 -8.65
CA LEU A 354 -20.31 3.66 -8.64
C LEU A 354 -18.79 3.79 -8.51
N TYR A 355 -18.17 4.66 -9.31
CA TYR A 355 -16.72 4.92 -9.25
C TYR A 355 -16.29 5.36 -7.84
N ASN A 356 -16.95 6.38 -7.30
CA ASN A 356 -16.66 6.91 -5.96
C ASN A 356 -16.87 5.84 -4.88
N ARG A 357 -17.92 5.04 -4.98
CA ARG A 357 -18.19 3.97 -4.02
C ARG A 357 -17.05 2.94 -4.02
N ILE A 358 -16.59 2.52 -5.21
CA ILE A 358 -15.48 1.57 -5.34
C ILE A 358 -14.18 2.13 -4.73
N VAL A 359 -13.79 3.36 -5.08
CA VAL A 359 -12.50 3.91 -4.64
C VAL A 359 -12.50 4.31 -3.15
N LEU A 360 -13.64 4.80 -2.61
CA LEU A 360 -13.72 5.24 -1.21
C LEU A 360 -14.01 4.12 -0.21
N HIS A 361 -14.29 2.89 -0.67
CA HIS A 361 -14.60 1.73 0.19
C HIS A 361 -13.61 0.57 -0.03
N ALA A 362 -12.35 0.89 -0.34
CA ALA A 362 -11.32 -0.12 -0.56
C ALA A 362 -10.99 -0.99 0.67
N TYR A 363 -11.50 -0.61 1.85
CA TYR A 363 -11.47 -1.40 3.08
C TYR A 363 -12.54 -2.51 3.17
N ASP A 364 -13.43 -2.63 2.18
CA ASP A 364 -14.53 -3.61 2.15
C ASP A 364 -14.68 -4.29 0.79
N ARG A 365 -13.69 -5.11 0.40
CA ARG A 365 -13.76 -5.90 -0.85
C ARG A 365 -15.10 -6.65 -1.00
N PRO A 366 -15.58 -7.46 -0.03
CA PRO A 366 -16.82 -8.23 -0.22
C PRO A 366 -18.05 -7.34 -0.40
N GLY A 367 -18.13 -6.20 0.29
CA GLY A 367 -19.20 -5.22 0.09
C GLY A 367 -19.14 -4.58 -1.30
N THR A 368 -17.95 -4.16 -1.74
CA THR A 368 -17.76 -3.58 -3.07
C THR A 368 -18.02 -4.60 -4.18
N TYR A 369 -17.58 -5.85 -4.03
CA TYR A 369 -17.83 -6.90 -5.02
C TYR A 369 -19.34 -7.17 -5.19
N ARG A 370 -20.10 -7.24 -4.09
CA ARG A 370 -21.57 -7.36 -4.16
C ARG A 370 -22.22 -6.19 -4.88
N LEU A 371 -21.81 -4.96 -4.56
CA LEU A 371 -22.29 -3.76 -5.25
C LEU A 371 -22.04 -3.85 -6.76
N VAL A 372 -20.83 -4.25 -7.16
CA VAL A 372 -20.45 -4.43 -8.57
C VAL A 372 -21.31 -5.50 -9.24
N ALA A 373 -21.52 -6.65 -8.59
CA ALA A 373 -22.35 -7.72 -9.13
C ALA A 373 -23.81 -7.29 -9.35
N GLU A 374 -24.35 -6.40 -8.51
CA GLU A 374 -25.71 -5.88 -8.61
C GLU A 374 -25.86 -4.78 -9.68
N HIS A 375 -24.89 -3.88 -9.80
CA HIS A 375 -25.02 -2.65 -10.61
C HIS A 375 -24.30 -2.71 -11.95
N LEU A 376 -23.34 -3.62 -12.11
CA LEU A 376 -22.53 -3.74 -13.32
C LEU A 376 -22.10 -5.21 -13.58
N PRO A 377 -23.04 -6.13 -13.82
CA PRO A 377 -22.75 -7.57 -13.95
C PRO A 377 -21.81 -7.89 -15.12
N GLU A 378 -21.75 -7.05 -16.15
CA GLU A 378 -20.78 -7.14 -17.25
C GLU A 378 -19.31 -7.02 -16.80
N ALA A 379 -19.05 -6.40 -15.66
CA ALA A 379 -17.71 -6.33 -15.06
C ALA A 379 -17.24 -7.67 -14.45
N LEU A 380 -18.16 -8.62 -14.24
CA LEU A 380 -17.85 -9.97 -13.72
C LEU A 380 -17.25 -10.89 -14.79
N THR A 381 -17.36 -10.52 -16.07
CA THR A 381 -16.82 -11.28 -17.19
C THR A 381 -15.32 -10.98 -17.36
N PRO A 382 -14.43 -11.99 -17.32
CA PRO A 382 -13.01 -11.79 -17.64
C PRO A 382 -12.86 -11.24 -19.06
N ARG A 383 -11.93 -10.29 -19.25
CA ARG A 383 -11.62 -9.73 -20.58
C ARG A 383 -10.59 -10.55 -21.34
#